data_AF-A0A9P5E2I3-F1
#
_entry.id   AF-A0A9P5E2I3-F1
#
_cell.length_a   1.000
_cell.length_b   1.000
_cell.length_c   1.000
_cell.angle_alpha   90.00
_cell.angle_beta   90.00
_cell.angle_gamma   90.00
#
_symmetry.space_group_name_H-M   'P 1'
#
loop_
_entity.id
_entity.type
_entity.pdbx_description
1 polymer ?
#
loop_
_entity_poly.entity_id
_entity_poly.type
_entity_poly.pdbx_seq_one_letter_code
_entity_poly.pdbx_strand_id
1 'polypeptide(L)'
;MGQPPAPLDHLQIFTELAETTWISPVADSFWVGAGVRGSAFNILDAKIAAVFKIQNGALSHIGVFADCKAQMPQSDATKLFASVELGITAVFDLVSGSMLVSGTLSPNSYVIDSSCHLTGGFATGTWFDPSPYAGDWVFALGGYHPKYTPPAYYPREIPQIGISWQVSDQIFGKAGAYFAITPKTCMGGASMIATCDACGLHASFSALIDQM
;
A
#
# COMPACT_ATOMS: atom_id res chain seq x y z
N MET A 1 45.19 31.98 0.99
CA MET A 1 44.80 31.10 -0.14
C MET A 1 44.46 29.74 0.45
N GLY A 2 43.17 29.45 0.60
CA GLY A 2 42.70 28.18 1.15
C GLY A 2 42.97 27.06 0.15
N GLN A 3 43.71 26.04 0.59
CA GLN A 3 43.97 24.83 -0.17
C GLN A 3 42.62 24.15 -0.45
N PRO A 4 42.33 23.69 -1.68
CA PRO A 4 41.10 22.96 -1.95
C PRO A 4 41.07 21.68 -1.11
N PRO A 5 39.94 21.32 -0.48
CA PRO A 5 39.85 20.11 0.32
C PRO A 5 40.18 18.89 -0.53
N ALA A 6 40.94 17.96 0.06
CA ALA A 6 41.35 16.71 -0.57
C ALA A 6 40.14 15.94 -1.12
N PRO A 7 40.31 15.12 -2.17
CA PRO A 7 39.21 14.36 -2.73
C PRO A 7 38.63 13.47 -1.63
N LEU A 8 37.33 13.61 -1.36
CA LEU A 8 36.64 12.82 -0.34
C LEU A 8 36.78 11.34 -0.73
N ASP A 9 37.45 10.58 0.13
CA ASP A 9 37.67 9.15 -0.05
C ASP A 9 36.33 8.44 0.06
N HIS A 10 35.77 8.08 -1.08
CA HIS A 10 34.44 7.48 -1.26
C HIS A 10 34.20 6.30 -0.30
N LEU A 11 35.27 5.57 0.03
CA LEU A 11 35.26 4.43 0.93
C LEU A 11 34.98 4.81 2.39
N GLN A 12 35.39 5.99 2.84
CA GLN A 12 35.10 6.46 4.20
C GLN A 12 33.62 6.77 4.37
N ILE A 13 32.96 7.36 3.37
CA ILE A 13 31.52 7.63 3.39
C ILE A 13 30.72 6.31 3.44
N PHE A 14 31.13 5.29 2.67
CA PHE A 14 30.49 3.98 2.75
C PHE A 14 30.69 3.31 4.12
N THR A 15 31.84 3.54 4.75
CA THR A 15 32.13 2.99 6.08
C THR A 15 31.32 3.70 7.17
N GLU A 16 31.20 5.03 7.10
CA GLU A 16 30.34 5.81 8.01
C GLU A 16 28.85 5.48 7.86
N LEU A 17 28.38 5.20 6.64
CA LEU A 17 27.01 4.71 6.40
C LEU A 17 26.82 3.25 6.84
N ALA A 18 27.86 2.42 6.81
CA ALA A 18 27.80 1.04 7.32
C ALA A 18 27.84 0.97 8.86
N GLU A 19 28.39 1.98 9.53
CA GLU A 19 28.38 2.10 11.00
C GLU A 19 27.02 2.55 11.56
N THR A 20 26.13 3.04 10.71
CA THR A 20 24.75 3.28 11.11
C THR A 20 23.95 1.98 11.16
N THR A 21 23.24 1.76 12.27
CA THR A 21 22.55 0.51 12.69
C THR A 21 21.53 -0.06 11.69
N TRP A 22 21.26 0.62 10.58
CA TRP A 22 20.28 0.26 9.56
C TRP A 22 20.88 -0.46 8.33
N ILE A 23 22.21 -0.48 8.17
CA ILE A 23 22.89 -1.28 7.14
C ILE A 23 23.85 -2.26 7.83
N SER A 24 23.57 -3.57 7.74
CA SER A 24 24.54 -4.61 8.13
C SER A 24 25.14 -5.24 6.87
N PRO A 25 26.45 -5.08 6.61
CA PRO A 25 27.09 -5.72 5.47
C PRO A 25 27.13 -7.24 5.69
N VAL A 26 26.51 -7.98 4.77
CA VAL A 26 26.60 -9.45 4.70
C VAL A 26 27.54 -9.80 3.57
N ALA A 27 28.55 -10.63 3.85
CA ALA A 27 29.49 -11.10 2.84
C ALA A 27 28.73 -11.78 1.69
N ASP A 28 29.16 -11.53 0.45
CA ASP A 28 28.59 -12.10 -0.78
C ASP A 28 27.11 -11.74 -1.04
N SER A 29 26.68 -10.58 -0.55
CA SER A 29 25.37 -10.00 -0.82
C SER A 29 25.50 -8.57 -1.32
N PHE A 30 24.86 -8.26 -2.44
CA PHE A 30 24.75 -6.89 -2.94
C PHE A 30 23.33 -6.60 -3.40
N TRP A 31 22.95 -5.34 -3.37
CA TRP A 31 21.66 -4.88 -3.87
C TRP A 31 21.87 -3.79 -4.91
N VAL A 32 21.00 -3.77 -5.92
CA VAL A 32 20.98 -2.74 -6.95
C VAL A 32 19.58 -2.16 -7.01
N GLY A 33 19.47 -0.85 -6.90
CA GLY A 33 18.21 -0.12 -7.01
C GLY A 33 18.19 0.77 -8.25
N ALA A 34 17.06 0.81 -8.95
CA ALA A 34 16.80 1.74 -10.03
C ALA A 34 15.40 2.33 -9.89
N GLY A 35 15.26 3.64 -10.07
CA GLY A 35 13.98 4.32 -9.95
C GLY A 35 13.66 5.17 -11.17
N VAL A 36 12.37 5.23 -11.50
CA VAL A 36 11.82 6.09 -12.54
C VAL A 36 10.69 6.93 -11.96
N ARG A 37 10.60 8.17 -12.42
CA ARG A 37 9.46 9.05 -12.14
C ARG A 37 8.78 9.35 -13.46
N GLY A 38 7.48 9.12 -13.52
CA GLY A 38 6.64 9.46 -14.65
C GLY A 38 5.44 10.28 -14.19
N SER A 39 4.96 11.16 -15.06
CA SER A 39 3.66 11.80 -14.90
C SER A 39 2.79 11.49 -16.12
N ALA A 40 1.49 11.30 -15.89
CA ALA A 40 0.52 11.00 -16.94
C ALA A 40 -0.69 11.95 -16.82
N PHE A 41 -1.15 12.43 -17.98
CA PHE A 41 -2.35 13.27 -18.13
C PHE A 41 -2.41 14.53 -17.25
N ASN A 42 -1.28 14.98 -16.69
CA ASN A 42 -1.21 16.05 -15.67
C ASN A 42 -2.09 15.83 -14.43
N ILE A 43 -2.54 14.59 -14.21
CA ILE A 43 -3.41 14.19 -13.09
C ILE A 43 -2.67 13.20 -12.19
N LEU A 44 -1.84 12.33 -12.77
CA LEU A 44 -1.16 11.25 -12.07
C LEU A 44 0.36 11.47 -12.07
N ASP A 45 0.94 11.59 -10.88
CA ASP A 45 2.38 11.49 -10.65
C ASP A 45 2.69 10.10 -10.07
N ALA A 46 3.60 9.37 -10.70
CA ALA A 46 4.03 8.06 -10.24
C ALA A 46 5.56 8.02 -10.05
N LYS A 47 6.00 7.59 -8.87
CA LYS A 47 7.41 7.29 -8.56
C LYS A 47 7.52 5.80 -8.37
N ILE A 48 8.38 5.14 -9.13
CA ILE A 48 8.56 3.69 -9.08
C ILE A 48 10.04 3.42 -8.81
N ALA A 49 10.34 2.58 -7.84
CA ALA A 49 11.68 2.12 -7.50
C ALA A 49 11.70 0.59 -7.50
N ALA A 50 12.60 -0.01 -8.26
CA ALA A 50 12.88 -1.44 -8.25
C ALA A 50 14.21 -1.68 -7.54
N VAL A 51 14.27 -2.72 -6.70
CA VAL A 51 15.43 -3.16 -5.94
C VAL A 51 15.63 -4.64 -6.19
N PHE A 52 16.83 -5.01 -6.59
CA PHE A 52 17.26 -6.38 -6.84
C PHE A 52 18.30 -6.76 -5.81
N LYS A 53 18.02 -7.80 -5.01
CA LYS A 53 18.96 -8.33 -4.02
C LYS A 53 19.59 -9.60 -4.57
N ILE A 54 20.90 -9.58 -4.74
CA ILE A 54 21.70 -10.71 -5.19
C ILE A 54 22.49 -11.24 -3.99
N GLN A 55 22.38 -12.54 -3.75
CA GLN A 55 23.05 -13.24 -2.66
C GLN A 55 23.68 -14.51 -3.20
N ASN A 56 24.94 -14.76 -2.87
CA ASN A 56 25.71 -15.91 -3.34
C ASN A 56 25.73 -16.03 -4.88
N GLY A 57 25.83 -14.89 -5.57
CA GLY A 57 25.82 -14.83 -7.04
C GLY A 57 24.47 -15.10 -7.72
N ALA A 58 23.38 -15.29 -6.97
CA ALA A 58 22.04 -15.53 -7.51
C ALA A 58 21.04 -14.46 -7.05
N LEU A 59 20.04 -14.17 -7.90
CA LEU A 59 18.96 -13.24 -7.55
C LEU A 59 18.07 -13.87 -6.49
N SER A 60 18.03 -13.26 -5.31
CA SER A 60 17.28 -13.77 -4.17
C SER A 60 15.92 -13.09 -4.03
N HIS A 61 15.89 -11.75 -4.10
CA HIS A 61 14.69 -10.96 -3.91
C HIS A 61 14.59 -9.84 -4.94
N ILE A 62 13.36 -9.54 -5.36
CA ILE A 62 13.03 -8.38 -6.17
C ILE A 62 11.95 -7.58 -5.42
N GLY A 63 12.27 -6.36 -5.03
CA GLY A 63 11.31 -5.41 -4.48
C GLY A 63 10.94 -4.36 -5.52
N VAL A 64 9.67 -4.11 -5.75
CA VAL A 64 9.19 -2.97 -6.55
C VAL A 64 8.28 -2.14 -5.68
N PHE A 65 8.62 -0.88 -5.50
CA PHE A 65 7.90 0.08 -4.70
C PHE A 65 7.38 1.17 -5.61
N ALA A 66 6.11 1.50 -5.53
CA ALA A 66 5.53 2.61 -6.27
C ALA A 66 4.73 3.52 -5.34
N ASP A 67 4.85 4.83 -5.57
CA ASP A 67 4.03 5.87 -4.98
C ASP A 67 3.30 6.56 -6.13
N CYS A 68 1.97 6.43 -6.13
CA CYS A 68 1.10 6.99 -7.15
C CYS A 68 0.19 8.04 -6.52
N LYS A 69 0.35 9.29 -6.94
CA LYS A 69 -0.45 10.43 -6.50
C LYS A 69 -1.29 10.97 -7.64
N ALA A 70 -2.60 10.87 -7.50
CA ALA A 70 -3.57 11.44 -8.43
C ALA A 70 -4.25 12.67 -7.82
N GLN A 71 -4.24 13.81 -8.50
CA GLN A 71 -4.86 15.05 -8.02
C GLN A 71 -5.72 15.72 -9.10
N MET A 72 -6.89 16.21 -8.71
CA MET A 72 -7.81 16.92 -9.60
C MET A 72 -8.48 18.10 -8.88
N PRO A 73 -8.39 19.35 -9.38
CA PRO A 73 -7.50 19.85 -10.43
C PRO A 73 -6.04 19.98 -9.93
N GLN A 74 -5.08 20.13 -10.83
CA GLN A 74 -3.67 20.21 -10.46
C GLN A 74 -3.34 21.54 -9.74
N SER A 75 -2.84 21.43 -8.50
CA SER A 75 -2.08 22.36 -7.62
C SER A 75 -2.32 23.89 -7.56
N ASP A 76 -3.06 24.50 -8.47
CA ASP A 76 -3.27 25.97 -8.57
C ASP A 76 -4.76 26.37 -8.46
N ALA A 77 -5.62 25.39 -8.17
CA ALA A 77 -7.02 25.61 -7.88
C ALA A 77 -7.22 25.80 -6.37
N THR A 78 -7.98 26.84 -5.99
CA THR A 78 -8.33 27.16 -4.59
C THR A 78 -9.09 26.03 -3.87
N LYS A 79 -9.60 25.03 -4.62
CA LYS A 79 -10.25 23.83 -4.09
C LYS A 79 -9.85 22.61 -4.92
N LEU A 80 -9.17 21.65 -4.30
CA LEU A 80 -8.98 20.31 -4.88
C LEU A 80 -10.27 19.51 -4.70
N PHE A 81 -10.74 18.89 -5.78
CA PHE A 81 -11.92 18.02 -5.77
C PHE A 81 -11.57 16.58 -5.38
N ALA A 82 -10.37 16.11 -5.71
CA ALA A 82 -9.90 14.79 -5.30
C ALA A 82 -8.38 14.77 -5.20
N SER A 83 -7.88 14.13 -4.15
CA SER A 83 -6.47 13.76 -4.01
C SER A 83 -6.44 12.30 -3.57
N VAL A 84 -5.84 11.44 -4.37
CA VAL A 84 -5.72 10.01 -4.06
C VAL A 84 -4.24 9.65 -4.11
N GLU A 85 -3.72 9.14 -3.00
CA GLU A 85 -2.34 8.72 -2.86
C GLU A 85 -2.33 7.21 -2.57
N LEU A 86 -1.69 6.43 -3.44
CA LEU A 86 -1.61 4.98 -3.36
C LEU A 86 -0.14 4.55 -3.32
N GLY A 87 0.25 3.93 -2.21
CA GLY A 87 1.52 3.22 -2.10
C GLY A 87 1.34 1.77 -2.53
N ILE A 88 2.21 1.26 -3.39
CA ILE A 88 2.25 -0.13 -3.85
C ILE A 88 3.62 -0.71 -3.51
N THR A 89 3.63 -1.94 -3.01
CA THR A 89 4.82 -2.72 -2.71
C THR A 89 4.63 -4.11 -3.29
N ALA A 90 5.53 -4.52 -4.17
CA ALA A 90 5.62 -5.87 -4.71
C ALA A 90 6.95 -6.48 -4.29
N VAL A 91 6.92 -7.63 -3.64
CA VAL A 91 8.10 -8.39 -3.22
C VAL A 91 8.02 -9.77 -3.82
N PHE A 92 9.03 -10.11 -4.59
CA PHE A 92 9.26 -11.45 -5.12
C PHE A 92 10.43 -12.05 -4.33
N ASP A 93 10.15 -13.12 -3.61
CA ASP A 93 11.16 -13.94 -2.94
C ASP A 93 11.33 -15.24 -3.74
N LEU A 94 12.44 -15.31 -4.47
CA LEU A 94 12.79 -16.45 -5.32
C LEU A 94 13.41 -17.60 -4.52
N VAL A 95 13.81 -17.35 -3.26
CA VAL A 95 14.42 -18.36 -2.39
C VAL A 95 13.32 -19.17 -1.69
N SER A 96 12.32 -18.50 -1.13
CA SER A 96 11.18 -19.16 -0.49
C SER A 96 10.04 -19.52 -1.45
N GLY A 97 10.03 -18.95 -2.67
CA GLY A 97 9.03 -19.21 -3.69
C GLY A 97 7.72 -18.46 -3.45
N SER A 98 7.78 -17.14 -3.29
CA SER A 98 6.58 -16.31 -3.10
C SER A 98 6.63 -14.99 -3.84
N MET A 99 5.46 -14.51 -4.25
CA MET A 99 5.25 -13.18 -4.79
C MET A 99 4.09 -12.55 -4.03
N LEU A 100 4.39 -11.46 -3.33
CA LEU A 100 3.41 -10.69 -2.58
C LEU A 100 3.35 -9.29 -3.15
N VAL A 101 2.15 -8.80 -3.46
CA VAL A 101 1.93 -7.42 -3.88
C VAL A 101 0.84 -6.83 -3.01
N SER A 102 1.15 -5.76 -2.31
CA SER A 102 0.22 -5.02 -1.47
C SER A 102 0.16 -3.57 -1.91
N GLY A 103 -0.99 -2.94 -1.77
CA GLY A 103 -1.11 -1.50 -1.89
C GLY A 103 -2.08 -0.92 -0.90
N THR A 104 -1.80 0.29 -0.44
CA THR A 104 -2.57 0.97 0.61
C THR A 104 -2.75 2.44 0.24
N LEU A 105 -3.98 2.93 0.42
CA LEU A 105 -4.27 4.35 0.30
C LEU A 105 -3.67 5.10 1.49
N SER A 106 -3.00 6.21 1.20
CA SER A 106 -2.50 7.15 2.20
C SER A 106 -3.68 7.85 2.88
N PRO A 107 -3.59 8.15 4.20
CA PRO A 107 -4.61 8.90 4.94
C PRO A 107 -4.93 10.29 4.35
N ASN A 108 -4.04 10.83 3.52
CA ASN A 108 -4.24 12.11 2.82
C ASN A 108 -5.20 11.98 1.62
N SER A 109 -5.73 10.78 1.36
CA SER A 109 -6.64 10.55 0.25
C SER A 109 -8.06 11.02 0.58
N TYR A 110 -8.62 11.90 -0.24
CA TYR A 110 -9.99 12.40 -0.10
C TYR A 110 -10.64 12.67 -1.46
N VAL A 111 -11.97 12.65 -1.49
CA VAL A 111 -12.78 12.88 -2.70
C VAL A 111 -13.96 13.79 -2.37
N ILE A 112 -14.31 14.69 -3.28
CA ILE A 112 -15.32 15.77 -3.15
C ILE A 112 -14.87 16.91 -2.23
N ASP A 113 -14.46 16.58 -1.01
CA ASP A 113 -14.10 17.55 0.02
C ASP A 113 -13.03 16.97 0.95
N SER A 114 -12.23 17.82 1.59
CA SER A 114 -11.18 17.38 2.53
C SER A 114 -11.73 16.66 3.76
N SER A 115 -13.02 16.81 4.05
CA SER A 115 -13.75 16.11 5.12
C SER A 115 -14.16 14.68 4.76
N CYS A 116 -13.99 14.26 3.50
CA CYS A 116 -14.40 12.96 2.97
C CYS A 116 -13.16 12.09 2.69
N HIS A 117 -12.71 11.36 3.70
CA HIS A 117 -11.50 10.55 3.64
C HIS A 117 -11.77 9.19 3.02
N LEU A 118 -10.89 8.81 2.09
CA LEU A 118 -10.84 7.47 1.52
C LEU A 118 -9.84 6.62 2.29
N THR A 119 -10.25 5.39 2.56
CA THR A 119 -9.41 4.34 3.14
C THR A 119 -9.51 3.09 2.30
N GLY A 120 -8.47 2.28 2.30
CA GLY A 120 -8.49 1.02 1.60
C GLY A 120 -7.10 0.50 1.32
N GLY A 121 -7.02 -0.80 1.17
CA GLY A 121 -5.84 -1.46 0.66
C GLY A 121 -6.22 -2.75 -0.05
N PHE A 122 -5.23 -3.27 -0.75
CA PHE A 122 -5.31 -4.53 -1.44
C PHE A 122 -4.04 -5.33 -1.15
N ALA A 123 -4.17 -6.64 -1.18
CA ALA A 123 -3.03 -7.53 -1.20
C ALA A 123 -3.33 -8.73 -2.09
N THR A 124 -2.35 -9.11 -2.89
CA THR A 124 -2.35 -10.32 -3.69
C THR A 124 -1.10 -11.12 -3.36
N GLY A 125 -1.24 -12.43 -3.28
CA GLY A 125 -0.15 -13.34 -3.00
C GLY A 125 -0.24 -14.55 -3.91
N THR A 126 0.90 -15.04 -4.38
CA THR A 126 1.01 -16.32 -5.07
C THR A 126 2.27 -17.02 -4.62
N TRP A 127 2.19 -18.35 -4.49
CA TRP A 127 3.29 -19.19 -4.05
C TRP A 127 3.64 -20.19 -5.16
N PHE A 128 4.94 -20.42 -5.35
CA PHE A 128 5.48 -21.27 -6.41
C PHE A 128 6.67 -22.07 -5.87
N ASP A 129 7.11 -23.08 -6.62
CA ASP A 129 8.26 -23.91 -6.23
C ASP A 129 9.49 -23.02 -5.95
N PRO A 130 10.21 -23.19 -4.83
CA PRO A 130 10.25 -24.37 -3.94
C PRO A 130 9.32 -24.30 -2.70
N SER A 131 8.33 -23.40 -2.69
CA SER A 131 7.44 -23.23 -1.53
C SER A 131 6.59 -24.48 -1.25
N PRO A 132 6.37 -24.87 0.02
CA PRO A 132 5.42 -25.93 0.35
C PRO A 132 3.96 -25.60 0.00
N TYR A 133 3.67 -24.33 -0.32
CA TYR A 133 2.34 -23.85 -0.70
C TYR A 133 2.23 -23.58 -2.20
N ALA A 134 3.13 -24.16 -3.01
CA ALA A 134 3.16 -23.95 -4.46
C ALA A 134 1.78 -24.20 -5.11
N GLY A 135 1.33 -23.25 -5.93
CA GLY A 135 0.03 -23.26 -6.59
C GLY A 135 -1.11 -22.60 -5.80
N ASP A 136 -0.87 -22.22 -4.54
CA ASP A 136 -1.82 -21.42 -3.77
C ASP A 136 -1.71 -19.93 -4.16
N TRP A 137 -2.82 -19.21 -4.04
CA TRP A 137 -2.89 -17.79 -4.34
C TRP A 137 -4.03 -17.11 -3.58
N VAL A 138 -3.92 -15.81 -3.43
CA VAL A 138 -4.92 -14.98 -2.77
C VAL A 138 -4.99 -13.62 -3.44
N PHE A 139 -6.19 -13.10 -3.59
CA PHE A 139 -6.43 -11.71 -3.94
C PHE A 139 -7.46 -11.14 -2.98
N ALA A 140 -7.08 -10.11 -2.23
CA ALA A 140 -7.92 -9.49 -1.22
C ALA A 140 -7.89 -7.97 -1.33
N LEU A 141 -9.07 -7.37 -1.22
CA LEU A 141 -9.39 -5.96 -1.31
C LEU A 141 -10.16 -5.61 -0.04
N GLY A 142 -9.66 -4.72 0.79
CA GLY A 142 -10.36 -4.36 2.03
C GLY A 142 -10.39 -5.44 3.11
N GLY A 143 -9.57 -6.49 2.98
CA GLY A 143 -9.48 -7.59 3.95
C GLY A 143 -10.31 -8.83 3.59
N TYR A 144 -10.49 -9.70 4.58
CA TYR A 144 -11.23 -10.97 4.45
C TYR A 144 -12.55 -10.93 5.22
N HIS A 145 -13.40 -11.93 4.98
CA HIS A 145 -14.64 -12.11 5.74
C HIS A 145 -14.34 -12.28 7.25
N PRO A 146 -15.11 -11.67 8.18
CA PRO A 146 -14.83 -11.68 9.62
C PRO A 146 -14.72 -13.08 10.26
N LYS A 147 -15.44 -14.07 9.70
CA LYS A 147 -15.39 -15.49 10.13
C LYS A 147 -14.33 -16.32 9.41
N TYR A 148 -13.70 -15.80 8.37
CA TYR A 148 -12.66 -16.51 7.65
C TYR A 148 -11.33 -16.33 8.37
N THR A 149 -10.64 -17.43 8.65
CA THR A 149 -9.30 -17.41 9.25
C THR A 149 -8.27 -17.66 8.16
N PRO A 150 -7.59 -16.62 7.63
CA PRO A 150 -6.59 -16.80 6.60
C PRO A 150 -5.38 -17.59 7.13
N PRO A 151 -4.75 -18.45 6.30
CA PRO A 151 -3.50 -19.11 6.64
C PRO A 151 -2.41 -18.12 7.09
N ALA A 152 -1.43 -18.59 7.86
CA ALA A 152 -0.40 -17.71 8.41
C ALA A 152 0.48 -17.01 7.36
N TYR A 153 0.64 -17.63 6.19
CA TYR A 153 1.44 -17.08 5.10
C TYR A 153 0.66 -16.08 4.22
N TYR A 154 -0.66 -15.96 4.39
CA TYR A 154 -1.45 -14.97 3.67
C TYR A 154 -1.25 -13.56 4.26
N PRO A 155 -1.30 -12.50 3.42
CA PRO A 155 -1.28 -11.12 3.90
C PRO A 155 -2.47 -10.86 4.83
N ARG A 156 -2.23 -10.30 6.03
CA ARG A 156 -3.28 -9.99 7.02
C ARG A 156 -3.55 -8.51 7.18
N GLU A 157 -2.53 -7.68 6.96
CA GLU A 157 -2.63 -6.23 7.09
C GLU A 157 -3.18 -5.65 5.78
N ILE A 158 -4.50 -5.68 5.64
CA ILE A 158 -5.20 -5.12 4.47
C ILE A 158 -6.25 -4.14 5.00
N PRO A 159 -6.00 -2.82 4.91
CA PRO A 159 -6.96 -1.82 5.36
C PRO A 159 -8.30 -1.95 4.63
N GLN A 160 -9.40 -1.90 5.38
CA GLN A 160 -10.75 -1.99 4.82
C GLN A 160 -10.99 -0.87 3.81
N ILE A 161 -11.57 -1.20 2.65
CA ILE A 161 -11.98 -0.18 1.69
C ILE A 161 -13.16 0.56 2.29
N GLY A 162 -13.10 1.88 2.31
CA GLY A 162 -14.18 2.67 2.86
C GLY A 162 -14.05 4.16 2.62
N ILE A 163 -15.18 4.81 2.80
CA ILE A 163 -15.36 6.25 2.71
C ILE A 163 -15.91 6.71 4.05
N SER A 164 -15.29 7.73 4.64
CA SER A 164 -15.77 8.37 5.86
C SER A 164 -15.96 9.85 5.57
N TRP A 165 -17.19 10.34 5.73
CA TRP A 165 -17.54 11.72 5.43
C TRP A 165 -18.29 12.38 6.59
N GLN A 166 -17.68 13.43 7.13
CA GLN A 166 -18.33 14.34 8.08
C GLN A 166 -18.90 15.53 7.30
N VAL A 167 -20.21 15.53 7.05
CA VAL A 167 -20.87 16.61 6.28
C VAL A 167 -21.03 17.86 7.14
N SER A 168 -21.35 17.68 8.41
CA SER A 168 -21.48 18.72 9.44
C SER A 168 -21.35 18.09 10.83
N ASP A 169 -21.35 18.88 11.91
CA ASP A 169 -21.37 18.36 13.30
C ASP A 169 -22.60 17.48 13.59
N GLN A 170 -23.60 17.51 12.71
CA GLN A 170 -24.87 16.83 12.86
C GLN A 170 -25.01 15.62 11.93
N ILE A 171 -24.26 15.54 10.83
CA ILE A 171 -24.44 14.52 9.80
C ILE A 171 -23.12 13.82 9.51
N PHE A 172 -23.12 12.50 9.74
CA PHE A 172 -21.97 11.63 9.51
C PHE A 172 -22.38 10.44 8.65
N GLY A 173 -21.53 10.09 7.67
CA GLY A 173 -21.69 8.92 6.82
C GLY A 173 -20.40 8.12 6.76
N LYS A 174 -20.52 6.80 6.90
CA LYS A 174 -19.42 5.85 6.69
C LYS A 174 -19.89 4.69 5.85
N ALA A 175 -19.17 4.40 4.77
CA ALA A 175 -19.37 3.21 3.97
C ALA A 175 -18.06 2.41 3.91
N GLY A 176 -18.18 1.10 3.81
CA GLY A 176 -17.03 0.21 3.68
C GLY A 176 -17.39 -1.04 2.91
N ALA A 177 -16.40 -1.62 2.24
CA ALA A 177 -16.55 -2.87 1.51
C ALA A 177 -15.26 -3.69 1.61
N TYR A 178 -15.40 -4.99 1.37
CA TYR A 178 -14.28 -5.89 1.24
C TYR A 178 -14.61 -6.97 0.22
N PHE A 179 -13.58 -7.51 -0.42
CA PHE A 179 -13.68 -8.58 -1.41
C PHE A 179 -12.40 -9.41 -1.35
N ALA A 180 -12.51 -10.72 -1.13
CA ALA A 180 -11.36 -11.61 -1.11
C ALA A 180 -11.67 -12.92 -1.82
N ILE A 181 -10.74 -13.37 -2.64
CA ILE A 181 -10.87 -14.61 -3.40
C ILE A 181 -9.60 -15.44 -3.25
N THR A 182 -9.81 -16.74 -3.06
CA THR A 182 -8.80 -17.79 -2.92
C THR A 182 -9.22 -18.98 -3.78
N PRO A 183 -8.36 -19.96 -4.03
CA PRO A 183 -8.73 -21.20 -4.72
C PRO A 183 -9.95 -21.93 -4.14
N LYS A 184 -10.27 -21.70 -2.85
CA LYS A 184 -11.30 -22.45 -2.11
C LYS A 184 -12.57 -21.66 -1.85
N THR A 185 -12.51 -20.32 -1.83
CA THR A 185 -13.60 -19.47 -1.35
C THR A 185 -13.59 -18.12 -2.04
N CYS A 186 -14.78 -17.55 -2.26
CA CYS A 186 -14.97 -16.18 -2.72
C CYS A 186 -15.81 -15.44 -1.69
N MET A 187 -15.27 -14.38 -1.13
CA MET A 187 -15.85 -13.61 -0.04
C MET A 187 -16.09 -12.18 -0.51
N GLY A 188 -17.22 -11.61 -0.14
CA GLY A 188 -17.52 -10.22 -0.46
C GLY A 188 -18.59 -9.66 0.46
N GLY A 189 -18.37 -8.45 0.94
CA GLY A 189 -19.32 -7.76 1.78
C GLY A 189 -19.19 -6.25 1.68
N ALA A 190 -20.29 -5.58 2.02
CA ALA A 190 -20.37 -4.13 2.08
C ALA A 190 -21.20 -3.72 3.29
N SER A 191 -20.80 -2.63 3.93
CA SER A 191 -21.48 -2.04 5.07
C SER A 191 -21.62 -0.53 4.86
N MET A 192 -22.74 0.03 5.26
CA MET A 192 -22.97 1.48 5.24
C MET A 192 -23.69 1.89 6.52
N ILE A 193 -23.26 2.99 7.12
CA ILE A 193 -23.86 3.61 8.29
C ILE A 193 -23.98 5.11 8.01
N ALA A 194 -25.15 5.67 8.26
CA ALA A 194 -25.40 7.11 8.21
C ALA A 194 -26.12 7.54 9.49
N THR A 195 -25.62 8.58 10.15
CA THR A 195 -26.21 9.13 11.37
C THR A 195 -26.50 10.62 11.20
N CYS A 196 -27.64 11.05 11.74
CA CYS A 196 -28.10 12.42 11.74
C CYS A 196 -28.57 12.79 13.16
N ASP A 197 -27.94 13.80 13.74
CA ASP A 197 -28.19 14.33 15.06
C ASP A 197 -28.66 15.78 14.96
N ALA A 198 -29.97 16.01 15.09
CA ALA A 198 -30.56 17.33 14.96
C ALA A 198 -31.38 17.68 16.21
N CYS A 199 -30.92 18.68 16.96
CA CYS A 199 -31.68 19.29 18.08
C CYS A 199 -32.30 18.28 19.08
N GLY A 200 -31.55 17.25 19.47
CA GLY A 200 -32.01 16.22 20.41
C GLY A 200 -32.75 15.03 19.76
N LEU A 201 -32.89 15.01 18.44
CA LEU A 201 -33.34 13.85 17.67
C LEU A 201 -32.14 13.14 17.05
N HIS A 202 -32.05 11.82 17.28
CA HIS A 202 -31.05 10.95 16.69
C HIS A 202 -31.71 10.02 15.66
N ALA A 203 -31.19 10.00 14.44
CA ALA A 203 -31.61 9.08 13.39
C ALA A 203 -30.37 8.33 12.84
N SER A 204 -30.45 7.00 12.81
CA SER A 204 -29.38 6.15 12.28
C SER A 204 -29.93 5.19 11.23
N PHE A 205 -29.23 5.08 10.10
CA PHE A 205 -29.45 4.05 9.08
C PHE A 205 -28.22 3.16 9.01
N SER A 206 -28.42 1.84 9.00
CA SER A 206 -27.34 0.87 8.79
C SER A 206 -27.79 -0.19 7.78
N ALA A 207 -26.88 -0.51 6.85
CA ALA A 207 -27.06 -1.57 5.87
C ALA A 207 -25.80 -2.44 5.85
N LEU A 208 -25.98 -3.75 5.87
CA LEU A 208 -24.90 -4.74 5.80
C LEU A 208 -25.28 -5.81 4.78
N ILE A 209 -24.36 -6.11 3.90
CA ILE A 209 -24.42 -7.22 2.96
C ILE A 209 -23.14 -8.01 3.17
N ASP A 210 -23.28 -9.31 3.38
CA ASP A 210 -22.14 -10.19 3.65
C ASP A 210 -22.38 -11.53 2.96
N GLN A 211 -21.42 -11.99 2.16
CA GLN A 211 -21.47 -13.23 1.38
C GLN A 211 -20.10 -13.93 1.42
N MET A 212 -20.14 -15.27 1.51
CA MET A 212 -18.98 -16.17 1.56
C MET A 212 -19.23 -17.41 0.72
#